data_AF-A0A383AE64-F1
#
_entry.id   AF-A0A383AE64-F1
#
_cell.length_a   1.000
_cell.length_b   1.000
_cell.length_c   1.000
_cell.angle_alpha   90.00
_cell.angle_beta   90.00
_cell.angle_gamma   90.00
#
_symmetry.space_group_name_H-M   'P 1'
#
loop_
_entity.id
_entity.type
_entity.pdbx_description
1 polymer ?
#
loop_
_entity_poly.entity_id
_entity_poly.type
_entity_poly.pdbx_seq_one_letter_code
_entity_poly.pdbx_strand_id
1 'polypeptide(L)'
;MTWIQSLEYKANTIVGTFAIFSGLAIEFLIWKQVFQTQGISEIRGFTFNGLMAYIFLCMIVGQLKSSWATSIEMIDSIRTGELNKYLIR
;
A
#
# COMPACT_ATOMS: atom_id res chain seq x y z
N MET A 1 26.91 6.81 4.89
CA MET A 1 25.68 7.45 4.42
C MET A 1 25.81 8.94 4.62
N THR A 2 25.62 9.76 3.59
CA THR A 2 25.66 11.23 3.75
C THR A 2 24.37 11.74 4.39
N TRP A 3 24.41 12.88 5.07
CA TRP A 3 23.25 13.50 5.73
C TRP A 3 22.09 13.77 4.74
N ILE A 4 22.41 14.06 3.48
CA ILE A 4 21.43 14.22 2.39
C ILE A 4 20.62 12.94 2.15
N GLN A 5 21.27 11.77 2.11
CA GLN A 5 20.57 10.48 1.88
C GLN A 5 19.61 10.15 3.03
N SER A 6 19.97 10.53 4.26
CA SER A 6 19.09 10.35 5.42
C SER A 6 17.86 11.26 5.34
N LEU A 7 18.02 12.49 4.83
CA LEU A 7 16.94 13.45 4.63
C LEU A 7 15.99 12.98 3.52
N GLU A 8 16.54 12.50 2.40
CA GLU A 8 15.79 11.97 1.26
C GLU A 8 14.94 10.77 1.65
N TYR A 9 15.50 9.83 2.42
CA TYR A 9 14.76 8.67 2.92
C TYR A 9 13.56 9.07 3.80
N LYS A 10 13.75 10.05 4.70
CA LYS A 10 12.67 10.57 5.56
C LYS A 10 11.60 11.28 4.73
N ALA A 11 12.00 12.11 3.78
CA ALA A 11 11.08 12.81 2.89
C ALA A 11 10.27 11.81 2.04
N ASN A 12 10.92 10.81 1.47
CA ASN A 12 10.27 9.76 0.69
C ASN A 12 9.26 8.96 1.52
N THR A 13 9.58 8.68 2.79
CA THR A 13 8.66 7.99 3.71
C THR A 13 7.40 8.84 3.95
N ILE A 14 7.56 10.14 4.15
CA ILE A 14 6.43 11.07 4.39
C ILE A 14 5.56 11.19 3.14
N VAL A 15 6.18 11.43 1.98
CA VAL A 15 5.48 11.56 0.69
C VAL A 15 4.78 10.25 0.32
N GLY A 16 5.44 9.11 0.50
CA GLY A 16 4.85 7.79 0.25
C GLY A 16 3.66 7.51 1.16
N THR A 17 3.77 7.83 2.45
CA THR A 17 2.65 7.70 3.40
C THR A 17 1.47 8.58 2.98
N PHE A 18 1.74 9.83 2.61
CA PHE A 18 0.72 10.76 2.14
C PHE A 18 0.01 10.26 0.88
N ALA A 19 0.76 9.70 -0.08
CA ALA A 19 0.21 9.13 -1.31
C ALA A 19 -0.73 7.93 -1.06
N ILE A 20 -0.41 7.08 -0.09
CA ILE A 20 -1.28 5.96 0.30
C ILE A 20 -2.59 6.49 0.91
N PHE A 21 -2.50 7.43 1.84
CA PHE A 21 -3.69 8.02 2.47
C PHE A 21 -4.57 8.78 1.47
N SER A 22 -3.98 9.52 0.54
CA SER A 22 -4.73 10.23 -0.48
C SER A 22 -5.42 9.28 -1.45
N GLY A 23 -4.77 8.18 -1.84
CA GLY A 23 -5.37 7.12 -2.64
C GLY A 23 -6.62 6.52 -1.98
N LEU A 24 -6.54 6.20 -0.68
CA LEU A 24 -7.69 5.71 0.10
C LEU A 24 -8.84 6.72 0.16
N ALA A 25 -8.51 8.00 0.38
CA ALA A 25 -9.51 9.05 0.44
C ALA A 25 -10.23 9.25 -0.91
N ILE A 26 -9.49 9.23 -2.02
CA ILE A 26 -10.04 9.34 -3.36
C ILE A 26 -11.00 8.18 -3.64
N GLU A 27 -10.59 6.95 -3.31
CA GLU A 27 -11.43 5.77 -3.55
C GLU A 27 -12.74 5.83 -2.75
N PHE A 28 -12.67 6.25 -1.48
CA PHE A 28 -13.87 6.50 -0.67
C PHE A 28 -14.78 7.56 -1.29
N LEU A 29 -14.22 8.68 -1.76
CA LEU A 29 -15.00 9.78 -2.36
C LEU A 29 -15.67 9.35 -3.67
N ILE A 30 -14.97 8.58 -4.52
CA ILE A 30 -15.53 8.05 -5.77
C ILE A 30 -16.73 7.16 -5.47
N TRP A 31 -16.57 6.18 -4.57
CA TRP A 31 -17.67 5.28 -4.25
C TRP A 31 -18.83 6.00 -3.57
N LYS A 32 -18.54 6.97 -2.68
CA LYS A 32 -19.58 7.81 -2.08
C LYS A 32 -20.37 8.55 -3.16
N GLN A 33 -19.69 9.15 -4.13
CA GLN A 33 -20.32 9.85 -5.23
C GLN A 33 -21.17 8.91 -6.11
N VAL A 34 -20.68 7.70 -6.39
CA VAL A 34 -21.41 6.69 -7.17
C VAL A 34 -22.73 6.33 -6.48
N PHE A 35 -22.70 6.01 -5.18
CA PHE A 35 -23.91 5.68 -4.41
C PHE A 35 -24.89 6.86 -4.35
N GLN A 36 -24.38 8.08 -4.15
CA GLN A 36 -25.21 9.29 -4.13
C GLN A 36 -25.84 9.60 -5.48
N THR A 37 -25.09 9.51 -6.57
CA THR A 37 -25.57 9.86 -7.92
C THR A 37 -26.62 8.87 -8.42
N GLN A 38 -26.46 7.59 -8.10
CA GLN A 38 -27.41 6.56 -8.53
C GLN A 38 -28.62 6.44 -7.58
N GLY A 39 -28.58 7.06 -6.40
CA GLY A 39 -29.67 7.01 -5.43
C GLY A 39 -29.97 5.61 -4.89
N ILE A 40 -29.01 4.68 -5.01
CA ILE A 40 -29.18 3.27 -4.62
C ILE A 40 -28.58 3.06 -3.24
N SER A 41 -29.31 2.34 -2.38
CA SER A 41 -28.80 1.91 -1.07
C SER A 41 -27.82 0.73 -1.16
N GLU A 42 -27.90 -0.05 -2.24
CA GLU A 42 -27.13 -1.28 -2.42
C GLU A 42 -26.66 -1.43 -3.88
N ILE A 43 -25.38 -1.78 -4.05
CA ILE A 43 -24.82 -2.14 -5.35
C ILE A 43 -24.49 -3.63 -5.31
N ARG A 44 -25.18 -4.42 -6.12
CA ARG A 44 -24.98 -5.89 -6.22
C ARG A 44 -25.05 -6.61 -4.86
N GLY A 45 -25.95 -6.18 -3.98
CA GLY A 45 -26.11 -6.73 -2.63
C GLY A 45 -25.09 -6.24 -1.59
N PHE A 46 -24.20 -5.32 -1.97
CA PHE A 46 -23.33 -4.64 -1.01
C PHE A 46 -23.87 -3.25 -0.68
N THR A 47 -24.04 -2.98 0.61
CA THR A 47 -24.19 -1.61 1.12
C THR A 47 -22.88 -0.85 0.96
N PHE A 48 -22.93 0.48 0.97
CA PHE A 48 -21.72 1.32 0.89
C PHE A 48 -20.65 0.89 1.91
N ASN A 49 -21.04 0.66 3.16
CA ASN A 49 -20.12 0.21 4.22
C ASN A 49 -19.54 -1.18 3.93
N GLY A 50 -20.36 -2.12 3.44
CA GLY A 50 -19.90 -3.46 3.07
C GLY A 50 -18.91 -3.44 1.90
N LEU A 51 -19.18 -2.62 0.89
CA LEU A 51 -18.30 -2.43 -0.26
C LEU A 51 -16.97 -1.78 0.16
N MET A 52 -17.01 -0.76 1.03
CA MET A 52 -15.78 -0.15 1.53
C MET A 52 -14.94 -1.11 2.36
N ALA A 53 -15.57 -1.89 3.26
CA ALA A 53 -14.87 -2.90 4.03
C ALA A 53 -14.19 -3.94 3.12
N TYR A 54 -14.89 -4.38 2.07
CA TYR A 54 -14.33 -5.31 1.08
C TYR A 54 -13.10 -4.72 0.36
N ILE A 55 -13.19 -3.50 -0.16
CA ILE A 55 -12.09 -2.83 -0.86
C ILE A 55 -10.87 -2.66 0.06
N PHE A 56 -11.06 -2.19 1.29
CA PHE A 56 -9.97 -2.06 2.26
C PHE A 56 -9.31 -3.41 2.56
N LEU A 57 -10.11 -4.47 2.73
CA LEU A 57 -9.60 -5.81 2.99
C LEU A 57 -8.80 -6.35 1.79
N CYS A 58 -9.29 -6.16 0.56
CA CYS A 58 -8.56 -6.48 -0.66
C CYS A 58 -7.24 -5.71 -0.77
N MET A 59 -7.22 -4.44 -0.38
CA MET A 59 -5.99 -3.63 -0.42
C MET A 59 -4.95 -4.15 0.59
N ILE A 60 -5.37 -4.48 1.81
CA ILE A 60 -4.48 -5.08 2.82
C ILE A 60 -3.92 -6.42 2.31
N VAL A 61 -4.76 -7.29 1.75
CA VAL A 61 -4.33 -8.57 1.19
C VAL A 61 -3.37 -8.37 0.02
N GLY A 62 -3.61 -7.37 -0.83
CA GLY A 62 -2.70 -7.00 -1.92
C GLY A 62 -1.30 -6.64 -1.43
N GLN A 63 -1.21 -5.80 -0.39
CA GLN A 63 0.06 -5.39 0.20
C GLN A 63 0.78 -6.53 0.95
N LEU A 64 0.03 -7.43 1.59
CA LEU A 64 0.60 -8.62 2.22
C LEU A 64 1.23 -9.56 1.19
N LYS A 65 0.59 -9.75 0.04
CA LYS A 65 1.12 -10.58 -1.06
C LYS A 65 2.41 -10.00 -1.66
N SER A 66 2.48 -8.68 -1.85
CA SER A 66 3.69 -8.04 -2.39
C SER A 66 4.85 -8.11 -1.39
N SER A 67 4.59 -7.86 -0.10
CA SER A 67 5.60 -7.94 0.96
C SER A 67 6.17 -9.35 1.16
N TRP A 68 5.34 -10.37 0.98
CA TRP A 68 5.76 -11.77 1.10
C TRP A 68 6.80 -12.18 0.05
N ALA A 69 6.59 -11.78 -1.22
CA ALA A 69 7.52 -12.08 -2.31
C ALA A 69 8.90 -11.45 -2.07
N THR A 70 8.93 -10.17 -1.69
CA THR A 70 10.18 -9.45 -1.36
C THR A 70 10.89 -10.05 -0.15
N SER A 71 10.13 -10.55 0.83
CA SER A 71 10.69 -11.21 2.02
C SER A 71 11.39 -12.52 1.68
N ILE A 72 10.86 -13.30 0.72
CA ILE A 72 11.52 -14.52 0.23
C ILE A 72 12.83 -14.18 -0.48
N GLU A 73 12.82 -13.17 -1.34
CA GLU A 73 14.04 -12.71 -2.04
C GLU A 73 15.11 -12.22 -1.06
N MET A 74 14.72 -11.51 0.00
CA MET A 74 15.65 -11.12 1.08
C MET A 74 16.21 -12.33 1.83
N ILE A 75 15.38 -13.32 2.18
CA ILE A 75 15.82 -14.55 2.86
C ILE A 75 16.81 -15.32 1.98
N ASP A 76 16.55 -15.41 0.68
CA ASP A 76 17.45 -16.09 -0.25
C ASP A 76 18.76 -15.30 -0.44
N SER A 77 18.71 -13.98 -0.47
CA SER A 77 19.89 -13.10 -0.50
C SER A 77 20.75 -13.19 0.77
N ILE A 78 20.14 -13.48 1.94
CA ILE A 78 20.86 -13.83 3.18
C ILE A 78 21.52 -15.20 3.03
N ARG A 79 20.76 -16.20 2.55
CA ARG A 79 21.21 -17.60 2.42
C ARG A 79 22.39 -17.75 1.45
N THR A 80 22.35 -17.07 0.32
CA THR A 80 23.38 -17.14 -0.74
C THR A 80 24.61 -16.27 -0.43
N GLY A 81 24.57 -15.48 0.65
CA GLY A 81 25.65 -14.56 1.00
C GLY A 81 25.74 -13.34 0.08
N GLU A 82 24.78 -13.15 -0.83
CA GLU A 82 24.75 -12.00 -1.74
C GLU A 82 24.60 -10.67 -1.00
N LEU A 83 24.08 -10.65 0.23
CA LEU A 83 24.05 -9.43 1.05
C LEU A 83 25.45 -8.89 1.39
N ASN A 84 26.50 -9.72 1.34
CA ASN A 84 27.86 -9.29 1.62
C ASN A 84 28.35 -8.24 0.61
N LYS A 85 27.84 -8.26 -0.64
CA LYS A 85 28.15 -7.27 -1.69
C LYS A 85 27.67 -5.84 -1.35
N TYR A 86 26.75 -5.71 -0.39
CA TYR A 86 26.25 -4.43 0.10
C TYR A 86 26.85 -4.01 1.45
N LEU A 87 27.51 -4.93 2.16
CA LEU A 87 28.16 -4.68 3.46
C LEU A 87 29.63 -4.30 3.32
N ILE A 88 30.30 -4.80 2.29
CA ILE A 88 31.68 -4.44 1.99
C ILE A 88 31.64 -3.23 1.04
N ARG A 89 32.13 -2.09 1.52
CA ARG A 89 32.42 -0.90 0.72
C ARG A 89 33.79 -1.00 0.08
#